data_AF-A0A2A4YQP1-F1
#
_entry.id   AF-A0A2A4YQP1-F1
#
_cell.length_a   1.000
_cell.length_b   1.000
_cell.length_c   1.000
_cell.angle_alpha   90.00
_cell.angle_beta   90.00
_cell.angle_gamma   90.00
#
_symmetry.space_group_name_H-M   'P 1'
#
loop_
_entity.id
_entity.type
_entity.pdbx_description
1 polymer ?
#
loop_
_entity_poly.entity_id
_entity_poly.type
_entity_poly.pdbx_seq_one_letter_code
_entity_poly.pdbx_strand_id
1 'polypeptide(L)' 'MKTLSCDMCDTTFDAETFEEWFKQMMPHYMVDHADFMEASKNKTKEDGEKWMAEAKQRFEDA' A
#
# COMPACT_ATOMS: atom_id res chain seq x y z
N MET A 1 9.94 -13.30 -5.95
CA MET A 1 9.95 -12.79 -4.57
C MET A 1 10.59 -11.42 -4.57
N LYS A 2 9.86 -10.42 -4.06
CA LYS A 2 10.26 -9.01 -3.99
C LYS A 2 10.06 -8.51 -2.56
N THR A 3 10.89 -7.57 -2.15
CA THR A 3 10.83 -6.93 -0.84
C THR A 3 10.57 -5.44 -1.05
N LEU A 4 9.48 -4.93 -0.48
CA LEU A 4 9.10 -3.53 -0.62
C LEU A 4 8.76 -2.94 0.74
N SER A 5 9.35 -1.79 1.06
CA SER A 5 9.02 -0.99 2.24
C SER A 5 7.71 -0.22 2.04
N CYS A 6 7.04 0.06 3.16
CA CYS A 6 5.96 1.04 3.23
C CYS A 6 6.41 2.41 2.68
N ASP A 7 5.52 3.19 2.07
CA ASP A 7 5.88 4.55 1.60
C ASP A 7 5.88 5.59 2.72
N MET A 8 5.36 5.26 3.90
CA MET A 8 5.25 6.17 5.04
C MET A 8 6.19 5.82 6.20
N CYS A 9 6.77 4.62 6.22
CA CYS A 9 7.66 4.17 7.28
C CYS A 9 8.60 3.03 6.81
N ASP A 10 9.50 2.59 7.69
CA ASP A 10 10.51 1.57 7.40
C ASP A 10 10.02 0.11 7.46
N THR A 11 8.71 -0.13 7.66
CA THR A 11 8.16 -1.50 7.68
C THR A 11 8.30 -2.14 6.29
N THR A 12 8.90 -3.31 6.21
CA THR A 12 9.11 -4.06 4.96
C THR A 12 8.18 -5.25 4.84
N PHE A 13 7.74 -5.53 3.61
CA PHE A 13 6.91 -6.69 3.28
C PHE A 13 7.54 -7.49 2.15
N ASP A 14 7.55 -8.81 2.30
CA ASP A 14 8.04 -9.75 1.32
C ASP A 14 6.85 -10.47 0.66
N ALA A 15 6.82 -10.53 -0.68
CA ALA A 15 5.80 -11.28 -1.40
C ALA A 15 6.26 -11.75 -2.78
N GLU A 16 5.58 -12.73 -3.34
CA GLU A 16 5.79 -13.17 -4.72
C GLU A 16 4.95 -12.39 -5.72
N THR A 17 3.74 -11.99 -5.31
CA THR A 17 2.79 -11.23 -6.14
C THR A 17 2.32 -9.95 -5.47
N PHE A 18 1.84 -9.00 -6.28
CA PHE A 18 1.27 -7.74 -5.77
C PHE A 18 0.07 -7.97 -4.85
N GLU A 19 -0.80 -8.94 -5.16
CA GLU A 19 -1.96 -9.24 -4.32
C GLU A 19 -1.55 -9.75 -2.93
N GLU A 20 -0.52 -10.59 -2.84
CA GLU A 20 0.01 -11.07 -1.56
C GLU A 20 0.68 -9.95 -0.77
N TRP A 21 1.46 -9.09 -1.43
CA TRP A 21 2.03 -7.90 -0.81
C TRP A 21 0.93 -6.97 -0.29
N PHE A 22 -0.07 -6.70 -1.12
CA PHE A 22 -1.16 -5.79 -0.76
C PHE A 22 -1.99 -6.31 0.42
N LYS A 23 -2.23 -7.62 0.50
CA LYS A 23 -2.90 -8.26 1.64
C LYS A 23 -2.11 -8.12 2.94
N GLN A 24 -0.77 -8.03 2.88
CA GLN A 24 0.08 -7.80 4.05
C GLN A 24 0.20 -6.32 4.42
N MET A 25 0.32 -5.45 3.41
CA MET A 25 0.46 -4.01 3.58
C MET A 25 -0.84 -3.34 4.07
N MET A 26 -2.01 -3.76 3.57
CA MET A 26 -3.29 -3.14 3.94
C MET A 26 -3.59 -3.16 5.46
N PRO A 27 -3.44 -4.29 6.17
CA PRO A 27 -3.58 -4.32 7.63
C PRO A 27 -2.66 -3.34 8.36
N HIS A 28 -1.42 -3.19 7.89
CA HIS A 28 -0.48 -2.22 8.44
C HIS A 28 -0.98 -0.78 8.23
N TYR A 29 -1.47 -0.43 7.04
CA TYR A 29 -2.04 0.90 6.81
C TYR A 29 -3.27 1.17 7.68
N MET A 30 -4.12 0.17 7.90
CA MET A 30 -5.33 0.32 8.73
C MET A 30 -5.02 0.51 10.22
N VAL A 31 -3.89 0.02 10.71
CA VAL A 31 -3.53 0.07 12.14
C VAL A 31 -2.50 1.17 12.42
N ASP A 32 -1.35 1.14 11.73
CA ASP A 32 -0.23 2.04 11.98
C ASP A 32 -0.35 3.38 11.23
N HIS A 33 -1.15 3.42 10.17
CA HIS A 33 -1.43 4.62 9.37
C HIS A 33 -2.93 4.92 9.32
N ALA A 34 -3.64 4.65 10.42
CA ALA A 34 -5.09 4.83 10.54
C ALA A 34 -5.53 6.27 10.19
N ASP A 35 -4.75 7.29 10.54
CA ASP A 35 -5.02 8.69 10.19
C ASP A 35 -5.03 8.93 8.68
N PHE A 36 -4.11 8.28 7.94
CA PHE A 36 -4.10 8.34 6.47
C PHE A 36 -5.32 7.65 5.89
N MET A 37 -5.72 6.49 6.45
CA MET A 37 -6.92 5.78 6.02
C MET A 37 -8.20 6.59 6.30
N GLU A 38 -8.27 7.27 7.44
CA GLU A 38 -9.38 8.17 7.79
C GLU A 38 -9.45 9.36 6.83
N ALA A 39 -8.32 10.01 6.56
CA ALA A 39 -8.23 11.11 5.59
C ALA A 39 -8.62 10.66 4.17
N SER A 40 -8.34 9.40 3.84
CA SER A 40 -8.65 8.79 2.54
C SER A 40 -10.15 8.54 2.33
N LYS A 41 -10.98 8.50 3.39
CA LYS A 41 -12.44 8.33 3.25
C LYS A 41 -13.12 9.47 2.50
N ASN A 42 -12.50 10.65 2.48
CA ASN A 42 -13.01 11.83 1.75
C ASN A 42 -12.44 11.93 0.33
N LYS A 43 -11.59 10.98 -0.08
CA LYS A 43 -11.01 10.96 -1.42
C LYS A 43 -12.00 10.39 -2.43
N THR A 44 -11.84 10.79 -3.68
CA THR A 44 -12.68 10.29 -4.75
C THR A 44 -12.29 8.86 -5.11
N LYS A 45 -13.17 8.18 -5.85
CA LYS A 45 -12.84 6.87 -6.42
C LYS A 45 -11.58 6.93 -7.29
N GLU A 46 -11.43 7.99 -8.09
CA GLU A 46 -10.28 8.19 -8.97
C GLU A 46 -8.96 8.29 -8.18
N ASP A 47 -8.96 8.98 -7.04
CA ASP A 47 -7.81 9.03 -6.14
C ASP A 47 -7.43 7.63 -5.63
N GLY A 48 -8.42 6.81 -5.28
CA GLY A 48 -8.21 5.43 -4.85
C GLY A 48 -7.64 4.55 -5.96
N GLU A 49 -8.15 4.68 -7.18
CA GLU A 49 -7.64 3.97 -8.36
C GLU A 49 -6.20 4.37 -8.70
N LYS A 50 -5.88 5.67 -8.58
CA LYS A 50 -4.52 6.18 -8.76
C LYS A 50 -3.57 5.62 -7.69
N TRP A 51 -3.96 5.66 -6.43
CA TRP A 51 -3.15 5.12 -5.33
C TRP A 51 -2.88 3.62 -5.52
N MET A 52 -3.87 2.84 -5.97
CA MET A 52 -3.69 1.42 -6.30
C MET A 52 -2.70 1.21 -7.46
N ALA A 53 -2.79 2.03 -8.51
CA ALA A 53 -1.87 1.95 -9.65
C ALA A 53 -0.42 2.29 -9.24
N GLU A 54 -0.25 3.35 -8.45
CA GLU A 54 1.05 3.76 -7.91
C GLU A 54 1.62 2.70 -6.94
N ALA A 55 0.79 2.07 -6.12
CA ALA A 55 1.20 0.95 -5.27
C ALA A 55 1.67 -0.26 -6.10
N LYS A 56 0.94 -0.59 -7.16
CA LYS A 56 1.31 -1.68 -8.06
C LYS A 56 2.64 -1.41 -8.76
N GLN A 57 2.82 -0.20 -9.30
CA GLN A 57 4.05 0.16 -9.97
C GLN A 57 5.25 0.11 -9.02
N ARG A 58 5.12 0.61 -7.79
CA ARG A 58 6.18 0.50 -6.76
C ARG A 58 6.57 -0.94 -6.47
N PHE A 59 5.59 -1.85 -6.42
CA PHE A 59 5.88 -3.28 -6.28
C PHE A 59 6.55 -3.86 -7.53
N GLU A 60 6.21 -3.41 -8.72
CA GLU A 60 6.85 -3.84 -9.97
C GLU A 60 8.29 -3.33 -10.12
N ASP A 61 8.61 -2.17 -9.56
CA ASP A 61 9.95 -1.56 -9.55
C ASP A 61 10.89 -2.09 -8.43
N ALA A 62 10.33 -2.69 -7.36
CA ALA A 62 11.09 -3.32 -6.27
C ALA A 62 11.66 -4.70 -6.65
#